data_AF-A0A8D1DLN9-F1
#
_entry.id   AF-A0A8D1DLN9-F1
#
_cell.length_a   1.000
_cell.length_b   1.000
_cell.length_c   1.000
_cell.angle_alpha   90.00
_cell.angle_beta   90.00
_cell.angle_gamma   90.00
#
_symmetry.space_group_name_H-M   'P 1'
#
loop_
_entity.id
_entity.type
_entity.pdbx_description
1 polymer ?
#
loop_
_entity_poly.entity_id
_entity_poly.type
_entity_poly.pdbx_seq_one_letter_code
_entity_poly.pdbx_strand_id
1 'polypeptide(L)'
;MFASCHCVPRGRRTMKMIHFRSSSIKSLSQEMKCTIRLLDDSEISCHIQRETKGQFLIDHICNYYSLLEKDYFGIRYVDPEKQRHWLEPNKSISKQMKSHPPYTMCFRVKFYPHEPLKIKEELTRYLLYLQIKRDIFHGRLLCSFSDAAYLGACIVQAELGDYDPDEHPENYISEFEIFPKQSQKLERKIVEIHKNELRGQTPPVAEFNLLLKAHTLETYGVDPHPCKDSTGTTTFLGFTAAGFVVFQGNKRIHLIKWPDVCKLKFEGKTFYVIGTQKEKKAMLAFHTSTPAACKHLWKCGVENQAFYKYAKSSQIKTVSSSKIFFKGSRFRYRWVPISVPMMGLGRGPPFLLEPCIVNQCTLACIPVLVLPFHSIYLLCSQGPSNSIVVSSQGGREDADP
;
A
#
# COMPACT_ATOMS: atom_id res chain seq x y z
N MET A 1 -76.23 15.43 73.39
CA MET A 1 -76.85 14.49 72.41
C MET A 1 -76.43 14.97 71.03
N PHE A 2 -75.66 14.29 70.17
CA PHE A 2 -75.17 12.91 70.07
C PHE A 2 -73.80 12.91 69.32
N ALA A 3 -73.19 11.73 69.26
CA ALA A 3 -71.79 11.40 69.04
C ALA A 3 -71.16 11.67 67.65
N SER A 4 -69.82 11.58 67.66
CA SER A 4 -68.88 11.66 66.53
C SER A 4 -68.97 10.51 65.53
N CYS A 5 -68.51 10.78 64.30
CA CYS A 5 -67.81 9.78 63.46
C CYS A 5 -66.80 10.50 62.55
N HIS A 6 -65.54 10.06 62.56
CA HIS A 6 -64.46 10.53 61.68
C HIS A 6 -64.40 9.68 60.40
N CYS A 7 -64.29 10.32 59.24
CA CYS A 7 -63.87 9.69 57.98
C CYS A 7 -62.87 10.60 57.23
N VAL A 8 -61.74 10.00 56.85
CA VAL A 8 -60.59 10.61 56.16
C VAL A 8 -60.89 10.82 54.67
N PRO A 9 -60.65 12.02 54.07
CA PRO A 9 -60.69 12.19 52.62
C PRO A 9 -59.39 11.73 51.95
N ARG A 10 -59.48 10.77 51.01
CA ARG A 10 -58.36 10.33 50.16
C ARG A 10 -57.92 11.47 49.23
N GLY A 11 -56.64 11.83 49.33
CA GLY A 11 -55.99 12.92 48.61
C GLY A 11 -55.88 12.72 47.09
N ARG A 12 -55.86 13.86 46.39
CA ARG A 12 -55.72 14.05 44.94
C ARG A 12 -54.55 13.26 44.35
N ARG A 13 -54.81 12.59 43.21
CA ARG A 13 -53.76 12.04 42.33
C ARG A 13 -52.89 13.19 41.80
N THR A 14 -51.65 13.28 42.27
CA THR A 14 -50.61 14.12 41.68
C THR A 14 -50.22 13.56 40.32
N MET A 15 -50.29 14.39 39.27
CA MET A 15 -49.68 14.07 37.98
C MET A 15 -48.19 13.83 38.19
N LYS A 16 -47.72 12.61 37.88
CA LYS A 16 -46.28 12.35 37.75
C LYS A 16 -45.77 13.19 36.58
N MET A 17 -45.03 14.25 36.89
CA MET A 17 -44.17 14.89 35.90
C MET A 17 -43.25 13.82 35.33
N ILE A 18 -43.43 13.53 34.05
CA ILE A 18 -42.44 12.79 33.27
C ILE A 18 -41.21 13.68 33.29
N HIS A 19 -40.23 13.32 34.11
CA HIS A 19 -38.89 13.87 34.00
C HIS A 19 -38.42 13.54 32.59
N PHE A 20 -38.48 14.50 31.67
CA PHE A 20 -37.54 14.53 30.56
C PHE A 20 -36.18 14.56 31.24
N ARG A 21 -35.53 13.40 31.33
CA ARG A 21 -34.10 13.35 31.54
C ARG A 21 -33.52 14.15 30.40
N SER A 22 -33.21 15.42 30.69
CA SER A 22 -32.30 16.21 29.89
C SER A 22 -31.12 15.30 29.63
N SER A 23 -30.95 14.90 28.37
CA SER A 23 -29.82 14.12 27.90
C SER A 23 -28.59 14.84 28.45
N SER A 24 -27.96 14.23 29.45
CA SER A 24 -26.80 14.84 30.08
C SER A 24 -25.83 15.23 28.99
N ILE A 25 -25.41 16.50 29.02
CA ILE A 25 -24.29 17.09 28.29
C ILE A 25 -22.99 16.44 28.83
N LYS A 26 -22.91 15.11 28.77
CA LYS A 26 -21.83 14.22 29.22
C LYS A 26 -21.60 13.07 28.24
N SER A 27 -22.02 13.27 26.99
CA SER A 27 -21.53 12.53 25.83
C SER A 27 -20.81 13.54 24.92
N LEU A 28 -19.80 14.24 25.46
CA LEU A 28 -18.75 14.75 24.59
C LEU A 28 -18.14 13.51 23.96
N SER A 29 -18.47 13.26 22.69
CA SER A 29 -17.89 12.19 21.90
C SER A 29 -16.39 12.28 22.07
N GLN A 30 -15.78 11.30 22.75
CA GLN A 30 -14.34 11.31 23.00
C GLN A 30 -13.63 11.48 21.66
N GLU A 31 -13.05 12.66 21.45
CA GLU A 31 -12.32 12.97 20.24
C GLU A 31 -11.03 12.16 20.26
N MET A 32 -10.79 11.44 19.18
CA MET A 32 -9.61 10.61 19.01
C MET A 32 -8.69 11.30 18.00
N LYS A 33 -7.43 11.53 18.39
CA LYS A 33 -6.42 11.98 17.45
C LYS A 33 -6.12 10.88 16.43
N CYS A 34 -6.13 11.25 15.16
CA CYS A 34 -5.74 10.40 14.04
C CYS A 34 -4.62 11.11 13.27
N THR A 35 -3.51 10.40 13.07
CA THR A 35 -2.34 10.86 12.32
C THR A 35 -2.19 10.01 11.06
N ILE A 36 -2.02 10.68 9.92
CA ILE A 36 -1.83 10.05 8.63
C ILE A 36 -0.46 10.48 8.10
N ARG A 37 0.44 9.51 7.94
CA ARG A 37 1.72 9.71 7.26
C ARG A 37 1.53 9.66 5.75
N LEU A 38 1.95 10.72 5.08
CA LEU A 38 1.81 10.92 3.65
C LEU A 38 2.91 10.17 2.85
N LEU A 39 2.94 10.37 1.54
CA LEU A 39 3.85 9.68 0.63
C LEU A 39 5.27 10.28 0.66
N ASP A 40 5.41 11.54 1.03
CA ASP A 40 6.67 12.27 1.28
C ASP A 40 7.14 12.16 2.75
N ASP A 41 6.49 11.30 3.55
CA ASP A 41 6.72 11.11 4.98
C ASP A 41 6.35 12.28 5.90
N SER A 42 5.77 13.36 5.36
CA SER A 42 5.08 14.35 6.18
C SER A 42 3.84 13.74 6.87
N GLU A 43 3.36 14.40 7.92
CA GLU A 43 2.21 13.93 8.69
C GLU A 43 1.11 14.99 8.75
N ILE A 44 -0.13 14.56 8.50
CA ILE A 44 -1.32 15.35 8.81
C ILE A 44 -2.05 14.71 9.98
N SER A 45 -2.59 15.54 10.88
CA SER A 45 -3.34 15.08 12.04
C SER A 45 -4.71 15.74 12.10
N CYS A 46 -5.73 14.97 12.47
CA CYS A 46 -7.07 15.48 12.71
C CYS A 46 -7.73 14.77 13.89
N HIS A 47 -8.81 15.35 14.41
CA HIS A 47 -9.63 14.74 15.44
C HIS A 47 -10.86 14.09 14.81
N ILE A 48 -11.16 12.87 15.24
CA ILE A 48 -12.32 12.11 14.76
C ILE A 48 -13.21 11.69 15.94
N GLN A 49 -14.49 11.52 15.66
CA GLN A 49 -15.46 10.95 16.59
C GLN A 49 -15.58 9.44 16.37
N ARG A 50 -16.20 8.73 17.31
CA ARG A 50 -16.33 7.27 17.27
C ARG A 50 -17.09 6.79 16.03
N GLU A 51 -18.06 7.57 15.56
CA GLU A 51 -18.93 7.25 14.44
C GLU A 51 -18.34 7.67 13.08
N THR A 52 -17.24 8.45 13.08
CA THR A 52 -16.60 8.95 11.86
C THR A 52 -16.20 7.79 10.94
N LYS A 53 -16.66 7.86 9.69
CA LYS A 53 -16.43 6.83 8.66
C LYS A 53 -15.06 7.02 8.00
N GLY A 54 -14.50 5.94 7.46
CA GLY A 54 -13.22 5.98 6.75
C GLY A 54 -13.21 6.96 5.56
N GLN A 55 -14.37 7.16 4.92
CA GLN A 55 -14.52 8.12 3.82
C GLN A 55 -14.09 9.55 4.23
N PHE A 56 -14.34 9.96 5.47
CA PHE A 56 -13.95 11.28 5.96
C PHE A 56 -12.43 11.52 5.84
N LEU A 57 -11.61 10.54 6.24
CA LEU A 57 -10.15 10.68 6.14
C LEU A 57 -9.67 10.63 4.69
N ILE A 58 -10.31 9.82 3.84
CA ILE A 58 -10.01 9.75 2.41
C ILE A 58 -10.29 11.11 1.75
N ASP A 59 -11.46 11.69 2.00
CA ASP A 59 -11.84 13.00 1.49
C ASP A 59 -10.92 14.10 2.03
N HIS A 60 -10.57 14.03 3.32
CA HIS A 60 -9.66 14.99 3.95
C HIS A 60 -8.30 15.05 3.26
N ILE A 61 -7.66 13.89 2.99
CA ILE A 61 -6.38 13.83 2.26
C ILE A 61 -6.56 14.26 0.80
N CYS A 62 -7.61 13.79 0.13
CA CYS A 62 -7.84 14.14 -1.27
C CYS A 62 -8.05 15.65 -1.45
N ASN A 63 -8.70 16.31 -0.49
CA ASN A 63 -8.88 17.75 -0.51
C ASN A 63 -7.57 18.49 -0.16
N TYR A 64 -6.79 17.98 0.80
CA TYR A 64 -5.47 18.52 1.12
C TYR A 64 -4.56 18.61 -0.11
N TYR A 65 -4.52 17.56 -0.93
CA TYR A 65 -3.76 17.53 -2.18
C TYR A 65 -4.49 18.16 -3.39
N SER A 66 -5.78 18.49 -3.29
CA SER A 66 -6.64 18.75 -4.46
C SER A 66 -6.59 17.64 -5.52
N LEU A 67 -6.54 16.39 -5.05
CA LEU A 67 -6.31 15.20 -5.88
C LEU A 67 -7.53 14.89 -6.77
N LEU A 68 -7.34 14.84 -8.08
CA LEU A 68 -8.41 14.49 -9.04
C LEU A 68 -8.52 12.98 -9.29
N GLU A 69 -7.39 12.30 -9.49
CA GLU A 69 -7.33 10.85 -9.78
C GLU A 69 -7.27 10.02 -8.48
N LYS A 70 -8.27 10.23 -7.61
CA LYS A 70 -8.32 9.68 -6.24
C LYS A 70 -8.32 8.14 -6.19
N ASP A 71 -8.82 7.49 -7.24
CA ASP A 71 -9.08 6.05 -7.25
C ASP A 71 -7.81 5.19 -7.14
N TYR A 72 -6.62 5.73 -7.43
CA TYR A 72 -5.35 5.01 -7.29
C TYR A 72 -4.88 4.87 -5.84
N PHE A 73 -5.42 5.68 -4.93
CA PHE A 73 -4.87 5.84 -3.58
C PHE A 73 -5.80 5.28 -2.50
N GLY A 74 -5.22 5.07 -1.33
CA GLY A 74 -5.97 4.65 -0.15
C GLY A 74 -5.22 4.92 1.14
N ILE A 75 -5.93 4.73 2.25
CA ILE A 75 -5.35 4.79 3.59
C ILE A 75 -5.16 3.37 4.09
N ARG A 76 -3.96 3.06 4.55
CA ARG A 76 -3.58 1.76 5.10
C ARG A 76 -3.24 1.88 6.58
N TYR A 77 -3.60 0.89 7.37
CA TYR A 77 -3.18 0.76 8.76
C TYR A 77 -2.63 -0.65 9.03
N VAL A 78 -1.90 -0.80 10.13
CA VAL A 78 -1.36 -2.08 10.57
C VAL A 78 -2.06 -2.47 11.86
N ASP A 79 -2.58 -3.70 11.91
CA ASP A 79 -3.23 -4.20 13.13
C ASP A 79 -2.20 -4.74 14.15
N PRO A 80 -2.62 -5.06 15.39
CA PRO A 80 -1.73 -5.61 16.41
C PRO A 80 -1.05 -6.92 15.98
N GLU A 81 -1.68 -7.71 15.11
CA GLU A 81 -1.14 -8.92 14.51
C GLU A 81 -0.19 -8.66 13.33
N LYS A 82 0.21 -7.39 13.10
CA LYS A 82 1.11 -6.93 12.03
C LYS A 82 0.56 -7.13 10.62
N GLN A 83 -0.73 -7.38 10.47
CA GLN A 83 -1.40 -7.45 9.18
C GLN A 83 -1.73 -6.04 8.69
N ARG A 84 -1.42 -5.77 7.42
CA ARG A 84 -1.74 -4.51 6.75
C ARG A 84 -3.18 -4.56 6.25
N HIS A 85 -3.94 -3.50 6.49
CA HIS A 85 -5.34 -3.37 6.08
C HIS A 85 -5.59 -2.04 5.38
N TRP A 86 -6.40 -2.07 4.33
CA TRP A 86 -6.94 -0.86 3.71
C TRP A 86 -8.17 -0.39 4.48
N LEU A 87 -8.21 0.89 4.82
CA LEU A 87 -9.33 1.55 5.46
C LEU A 87 -10.56 1.47 4.55
N GLU A 88 -11.67 0.95 5.08
CA GLU A 88 -12.92 0.88 4.36
C GLU A 88 -13.69 2.20 4.48
N PRO A 89 -14.11 2.81 3.35
CA PRO A 89 -14.76 4.12 3.36
C PRO A 89 -16.10 4.12 4.11
N ASN A 90 -16.86 3.03 3.98
CA ASN A 90 -18.23 2.94 4.48
C ASN A 90 -18.35 2.48 5.94
N LYS A 91 -17.24 2.14 6.60
CA LYS A 91 -17.22 1.70 8.00
C LYS A 91 -16.65 2.79 8.89
N SER A 92 -17.13 2.84 10.14
CA SER A 92 -16.53 3.70 11.16
C SER A 92 -15.07 3.32 11.38
N ILE A 93 -14.20 4.31 11.55
CA ILE A 93 -12.76 4.13 11.76
C ILE A 93 -12.53 3.37 13.07
N SER A 94 -13.20 3.76 14.15
CA SER A 94 -13.06 3.10 15.46
C SER A 94 -13.46 1.63 15.46
N LYS A 95 -14.35 1.20 14.55
CA LYS A 95 -14.74 -0.21 14.38
C LYS A 95 -13.76 -1.03 13.55
N GLN A 96 -12.86 -0.37 12.81
CA GLN A 96 -11.85 -1.01 11.97
C GLN A 96 -10.50 -1.11 12.67
N MET A 97 -10.18 -0.10 13.49
CA MET A 97 -8.98 -0.06 14.31
C MET A 97 -9.13 -1.01 15.49
N LYS A 98 -8.23 -2.00 15.55
CA LYS A 98 -8.12 -2.89 16.72
C LYS A 98 -7.26 -2.30 17.83
N SER A 99 -6.35 -1.38 17.49
CA SER A 99 -5.52 -0.66 18.46
C SER A 99 -6.33 0.43 19.17
N HIS A 100 -5.91 0.83 20.37
CA HIS A 100 -6.44 2.03 21.02
C HIS A 100 -5.91 3.32 20.36
N PRO A 101 -6.64 4.44 20.44
CA PRO A 101 -6.14 5.75 20.04
C PRO A 101 -4.87 6.16 20.81
N PRO A 102 -3.99 7.03 20.26
CA PRO A 102 -4.12 7.70 18.96
C PRO A 102 -3.91 6.75 17.77
N TYR A 103 -4.64 6.99 16.69
CA TYR A 103 -4.52 6.18 15.49
C TYR A 103 -3.41 6.69 14.58
N THR A 104 -2.58 5.79 14.07
CA THR A 104 -1.58 6.09 13.04
C THR A 104 -1.87 5.26 11.80
N MET A 105 -1.91 5.93 10.65
CA MET A 105 -2.20 5.34 9.35
C MET A 105 -1.25 5.90 8.29
N CYS A 106 -1.27 5.32 7.09
CA CYS A 106 -0.44 5.78 5.97
C CYS A 106 -1.28 5.98 4.71
N PHE A 107 -1.12 7.11 4.05
CA PHE A 107 -1.63 7.33 2.70
C PHE A 107 -0.70 6.68 1.68
N ARG A 108 -1.22 5.77 0.84
CA ARG A 108 -0.39 4.96 -0.07
C ARG A 108 -1.12 4.74 -1.40
N VAL A 109 -0.36 4.39 -2.43
CA VAL A 109 -0.94 3.89 -3.68
C VAL A 109 -1.52 2.50 -3.42
N LYS A 110 -2.79 2.34 -3.75
CA LYS A 110 -3.53 1.09 -3.62
C LYS A 110 -3.61 0.33 -4.93
N PHE A 111 -3.81 1.04 -6.04
CA PHE A 111 -3.87 0.47 -7.38
C PHE A 111 -2.83 1.18 -8.23
N TYR A 112 -1.86 0.43 -8.73
CA TYR A 112 -0.83 0.96 -9.62
C TYR A 112 -1.37 0.99 -11.05
N PRO A 113 -1.14 2.07 -11.83
CA PRO A 113 -1.60 2.13 -13.21
C PRO A 113 -0.88 1.10 -14.09
N HIS A 114 -1.55 0.60 -15.12
CA HIS A 114 -0.89 -0.24 -16.12
C HIS A 114 0.23 0.49 -16.85
N GLU A 115 0.00 1.76 -17.15
CA GLU A 115 0.89 2.61 -17.94
C GLU A 115 0.91 3.99 -17.28
N PRO A 116 2.04 4.42 -16.70
CA PRO A 116 2.18 5.74 -16.11
C PRO A 116 1.90 6.90 -17.09
N LEU A 117 2.12 6.68 -18.40
CA LEU A 117 1.81 7.62 -19.48
C LEU A 117 0.32 8.00 -19.56
N LYS A 118 -0.58 7.16 -19.03
CA LYS A 118 -2.03 7.42 -19.06
C LYS A 118 -2.51 8.28 -17.89
N ILE A 119 -1.64 8.53 -16.90
CA ILE A 119 -1.92 9.42 -15.79
C ILE A 119 -1.87 10.86 -16.30
N LYS A 120 -2.97 11.59 -16.11
CA LYS A 120 -3.11 12.94 -16.66
C LYS A 120 -2.49 13.99 -15.75
N GLU A 121 -2.72 13.86 -14.45
CA GLU A 121 -2.30 14.87 -13.48
C GLU A 121 -0.83 14.67 -13.09
N GLU A 122 -0.07 15.77 -13.11
CA GLU A 122 1.32 15.78 -12.68
C GLU A 122 1.47 15.38 -11.21
N LEU A 123 0.58 15.88 -10.35
CA LEU A 123 0.55 15.51 -8.94
C LEU A 123 0.37 13.99 -8.74
N THR A 124 -0.48 13.34 -9.52
CA THR A 124 -0.66 11.89 -9.43
C THR A 124 0.62 11.16 -9.83
N ARG A 125 1.33 11.63 -10.87
CA ARG A 125 2.63 11.06 -11.27
C ARG A 125 3.66 11.24 -10.15
N TYR A 126 3.75 12.42 -9.55
CA TYR A 126 4.65 12.67 -8.43
C TYR A 126 4.36 11.76 -7.22
N LEU A 127 3.09 11.61 -6.83
CA LEU A 127 2.71 10.70 -5.74
C LEU A 127 3.01 9.23 -6.07
N LEU A 128 2.85 8.81 -7.32
CA LEU A 128 3.28 7.48 -7.78
C LEU A 128 4.81 7.33 -7.68
N TYR A 129 5.57 8.36 -8.08
CA TYR A 129 7.03 8.38 -7.97
C TYR A 129 7.46 8.18 -6.51
N LEU A 130 6.90 8.94 -5.57
CA LEU A 130 7.19 8.80 -4.14
C LEU A 130 6.89 7.40 -3.60
N GLN A 131 5.81 6.78 -4.06
CA GLN A 131 5.50 5.40 -3.69
C GLN A 131 6.53 4.41 -4.25
N ILE A 132 6.95 4.57 -5.50
CA ILE A 132 7.93 3.67 -6.13
C ILE A 132 9.31 3.86 -5.50
N LYS A 133 9.74 5.10 -5.22
CA LYS A 133 10.95 5.40 -4.44
C LYS A 133 10.94 4.65 -3.11
N ARG A 134 9.81 4.69 -2.38
CA ARG A 134 9.63 3.93 -1.14
C ARG A 134 9.69 2.41 -1.36
N ASP A 135 9.11 1.90 -2.44
CA ASP A 135 9.14 0.47 -2.75
C ASP A 135 10.55 -0.01 -3.13
N ILE A 136 11.36 0.85 -3.76
CA ILE A 136 12.79 0.61 -4.01
C ILE A 136 13.55 0.54 -2.68
N PHE A 137 13.40 1.56 -1.84
CA PHE A 137 14.06 1.65 -0.53
C PHE A 137 13.76 0.43 0.38
N HIS A 138 12.52 -0.07 0.35
CA HIS A 138 12.14 -1.26 1.11
C HIS A 138 12.40 -2.59 0.39
N GLY A 139 13.02 -2.59 -0.79
CA GLY A 139 13.35 -3.81 -1.53
C GLY A 139 12.13 -4.57 -2.07
N ARG A 140 11.03 -3.87 -2.33
CA ARG A 140 9.81 -4.43 -2.93
C ARG A 140 9.87 -4.47 -4.45
N LEU A 141 10.62 -3.55 -5.06
CA LEU A 141 10.84 -3.51 -6.50
C LEU A 141 12.15 -4.23 -6.85
N LEU A 142 12.05 -5.50 -7.24
CA LEU A 142 13.18 -6.29 -7.71
C LEU A 142 13.64 -5.76 -9.07
N CYS A 143 14.93 -5.47 -9.18
CA CYS A 143 15.56 -4.93 -10.36
C CYS A 143 16.93 -5.59 -10.59
N SER A 144 17.37 -5.60 -11.85
CA SER A 144 18.75 -5.96 -12.19
C SER A 144 19.72 -4.89 -11.68
N PHE A 145 21.02 -5.18 -11.64
CA PHE A 145 22.04 -4.17 -11.29
C PHE A 145 21.94 -2.91 -12.19
N SER A 146 21.71 -3.10 -13.48
CA SER A 146 21.59 -1.99 -14.44
C SER A 146 20.33 -1.16 -14.20
N ASP A 147 19.19 -1.82 -13.95
CA ASP A 147 17.95 -1.10 -13.67
C ASP A 147 18.02 -0.40 -12.31
N ALA A 148 18.64 -1.00 -11.30
CA ALA A 148 18.88 -0.36 -10.01
C ALA A 148 19.74 0.91 -10.17
N ALA A 149 20.82 0.84 -10.95
CA ALA A 149 21.67 2.01 -11.17
C ALA A 149 20.91 3.14 -11.89
N TYR A 150 20.12 2.80 -12.91
CA TYR A 150 19.29 3.78 -13.62
C TYR A 150 18.22 4.40 -12.73
N LEU A 151 17.48 3.57 -11.97
CA LEU A 151 16.46 4.05 -11.04
C LEU A 151 17.08 4.97 -9.96
N GLY A 152 18.24 4.59 -9.42
CA GLY A 152 18.98 5.42 -8.47
C GLY A 152 19.42 6.75 -9.07
N ALA A 153 19.91 6.75 -10.31
CA ALA A 153 20.29 7.97 -11.00
C ALA A 153 19.09 8.89 -11.27
N CYS A 154 17.92 8.35 -11.63
CA CYS A 154 16.69 9.15 -11.75
C CYS A 154 16.27 9.80 -10.42
N ILE A 155 16.41 9.09 -9.30
CA ILE A 155 16.12 9.65 -7.96
C ILE A 155 17.06 10.80 -7.64
N VAL A 156 18.36 10.61 -7.89
CA VAL A 156 19.40 11.62 -7.67
C VAL A 156 19.16 12.86 -8.53
N GLN A 157 18.92 12.68 -9.83
CA GLN A 157 18.60 13.79 -10.74
C GLN A 157 17.34 14.55 -10.31
N ALA A 158 16.32 13.85 -9.81
CA ALA A 158 15.10 14.48 -9.32
C ALA A 158 15.32 15.29 -8.03
N GLU A 159 16.26 14.89 -7.17
CA GLU A 159 16.52 15.54 -5.89
C GLU A 159 17.57 16.64 -5.96
N LEU A 160 18.60 16.46 -6.78
CA LEU A 160 19.77 17.33 -6.85
C LEU A 160 19.84 18.16 -8.14
N GLY A 161 19.08 17.80 -9.17
CA GLY A 161 19.21 18.43 -10.49
C GLY A 161 20.42 17.88 -11.24
N ASP A 162 21.04 18.70 -12.09
CA ASP A 162 22.21 18.30 -12.89
C ASP A 162 23.46 18.13 -12.02
N TYR A 163 24.32 17.18 -12.38
CA TYR A 163 25.64 17.06 -11.74
C TYR A 163 26.49 18.33 -11.93
N ASP A 164 26.94 18.86 -10.80
CA ASP A 164 27.90 19.94 -10.65
C ASP A 164 29.14 19.46 -9.85
N PRO A 165 30.37 19.53 -10.39
CA PRO A 165 31.58 19.09 -9.67
C PRO A 165 31.88 19.89 -8.39
N ASP A 166 31.41 21.13 -8.27
CA ASP A 166 31.64 21.98 -7.10
C ASP A 166 30.66 21.64 -5.96
N GLU A 167 29.46 21.16 -6.29
CA GLU A 167 28.44 20.77 -5.32
C GLU A 167 28.43 19.27 -4.99
N HIS A 168 28.96 18.42 -5.88
CA HIS A 168 28.86 16.96 -5.77
C HIS A 168 30.23 16.28 -5.60
N PRO A 169 30.71 16.13 -4.34
CA PRO A 169 31.98 15.45 -4.03
C PRO A 169 31.92 13.96 -4.37
N GLU A 170 33.06 13.25 -4.43
CA GLU A 170 33.13 11.86 -4.96
C GLU A 170 32.13 10.85 -4.36
N ASN A 171 31.65 11.05 -3.13
CA ASN A 171 30.74 10.14 -2.43
C ASN A 171 29.36 10.75 -2.10
N TYR A 172 28.92 11.79 -2.82
CA TYR A 172 27.63 12.45 -2.57
C TYR A 172 26.43 11.49 -2.57
N ILE A 173 26.50 10.37 -3.30
CA ILE A 173 25.45 9.34 -3.32
C ILE A 173 25.34 8.59 -1.98
N SER A 174 26.43 8.47 -1.22
CA SER A 174 26.42 7.74 0.05
C SER A 174 25.59 8.44 1.14
N GLU A 175 25.24 9.72 0.94
CA GLU A 175 24.31 10.45 1.81
C GLU A 175 22.84 10.07 1.55
N PHE A 176 22.56 9.43 0.42
CA PHE A 176 21.21 8.98 0.04
C PHE A 176 21.04 7.49 0.35
N GLU A 177 20.10 7.17 1.23
CA GLU A 177 19.65 5.79 1.42
C GLU A 177 18.64 5.40 0.31
N ILE A 178 19.12 5.10 -0.90
CA ILE A 178 18.24 4.78 -2.04
C ILE A 178 17.80 3.31 -1.99
N PHE A 179 18.73 2.41 -1.69
CA PHE A 179 18.51 0.96 -1.70
C PHE A 179 18.82 0.34 -0.33
N PRO A 180 18.12 -0.75 0.08
CA PRO A 180 18.42 -1.43 1.34
C PRO A 180 19.81 -2.08 1.39
N LYS A 181 20.42 -2.33 0.22
CA LYS A 181 21.79 -2.81 0.06
C LYS A 181 22.50 -1.99 -1.02
N GLN A 182 22.90 -0.79 -0.66
CA GLN A 182 23.65 0.11 -1.52
C GLN A 182 25.14 -0.25 -1.46
N SER A 183 25.67 -0.82 -2.56
CA SER A 183 27.10 -1.13 -2.66
C SER A 183 27.85 0.00 -3.33
N GLN A 184 29.12 0.20 -2.99
CA GLN A 184 29.96 1.23 -3.64
C GLN A 184 30.03 1.05 -5.17
N LYS A 185 29.97 -0.19 -5.66
CA LYS A 185 29.89 -0.47 -7.10
C LYS A 185 28.61 0.09 -7.74
N LEU A 186 27.48 -0.03 -7.04
CA LEU A 186 26.20 0.52 -7.49
C LEU A 186 26.24 2.06 -7.47
N GLU A 187 26.77 2.66 -6.40
CA GLU A 187 26.92 4.11 -6.28
C GLU A 187 27.74 4.71 -7.43
N ARG A 188 28.91 4.13 -7.73
CA ARG A 188 29.73 4.57 -8.88
C ARG A 188 28.96 4.54 -10.19
N LYS A 189 28.12 3.51 -10.41
CA LYS A 189 27.31 3.41 -11.63
C LYS A 189 26.17 4.42 -11.64
N ILE A 190 25.55 4.70 -10.49
CA ILE A 190 24.56 5.77 -10.34
C ILE A 190 25.18 7.12 -10.72
N VAL A 191 26.37 7.43 -10.19
CA VAL A 191 27.11 8.66 -10.51
C VAL A 191 27.40 8.77 -12.01
N GLU A 192 27.84 7.69 -12.64
CA GLU A 192 28.12 7.67 -14.08
C GLU A 192 26.88 8.01 -14.91
N ILE A 193 25.73 7.41 -14.60
CA ILE A 193 24.46 7.66 -15.30
C ILE A 193 23.98 9.09 -15.03
N HIS A 194 24.03 9.55 -13.77
CA HIS A 194 23.66 10.91 -13.39
C HIS A 194 24.45 11.96 -14.17
N LYS A 195 25.78 11.78 -14.29
CA LYS A 195 26.67 12.69 -15.01
C LYS A 195 26.43 12.72 -16.53
N ASN A 196 26.26 11.54 -17.13
CA ASN A 196 26.41 11.38 -18.57
C ASN A 196 25.08 11.22 -19.32
N GLU A 197 24.06 10.66 -18.68
CA GLU A 197 22.81 10.26 -19.36
C GLU A 197 21.61 11.12 -18.98
N LEU A 198 21.59 11.67 -17.75
CA LEU A 198 20.42 12.39 -17.22
C LEU A 198 20.54 13.91 -17.23
N ARG A 199 21.70 14.44 -17.62
CA ARG A 199 21.96 15.88 -17.68
C ARG A 199 20.91 16.63 -18.52
N GLY A 200 20.42 17.74 -18.01
CA GLY A 200 19.39 18.58 -18.60
C GLY A 200 17.96 18.09 -18.34
N GLN A 201 17.77 16.97 -17.63
CA GLN A 201 16.42 16.54 -17.23
C GLN A 201 15.96 17.33 -16.01
N THR A 202 14.77 17.93 -16.12
CA THR A 202 14.10 18.53 -14.96
C THR A 202 13.59 17.44 -14.01
N PRO A 203 13.35 17.74 -12.72
CA PRO A 203 12.85 16.76 -11.78
C PRO A 203 11.59 16.01 -12.25
N PRO A 204 10.54 16.66 -12.79
CA PRO A 204 9.36 15.94 -13.30
C PRO A 204 9.67 14.96 -14.44
N VAL A 205 10.69 15.25 -15.26
CA VAL A 205 11.13 14.35 -16.34
C VAL A 205 11.88 13.15 -15.77
N ALA A 206 12.79 13.36 -14.82
CA ALA A 206 13.53 12.28 -14.16
C ALA A 206 12.59 11.35 -13.37
N GLU A 207 11.63 11.92 -12.62
CA GLU A 207 10.57 11.19 -11.92
C GLU A 207 9.72 10.35 -12.89
N PHE A 208 9.34 10.94 -14.03
CA PHE A 208 8.56 10.24 -15.04
C PHE A 208 9.34 9.10 -15.69
N ASN A 209 10.62 9.31 -15.99
CA ASN A 209 11.53 8.29 -16.51
C ASN A 209 11.71 7.13 -15.52
N LEU A 210 11.74 7.42 -14.22
CA LEU A 210 11.72 6.39 -13.17
C LEU A 210 10.43 5.56 -13.25
N LEU A 211 9.27 6.20 -13.37
CA LEU A 211 7.99 5.50 -13.51
C LEU A 211 7.95 4.61 -14.76
N LEU A 212 8.43 5.13 -15.90
CA LEU A 212 8.57 4.40 -17.17
C LEU A 212 9.42 3.15 -17.00
N LYS A 213 10.57 3.26 -16.33
CA LYS A 213 11.40 2.10 -16.04
C LYS A 213 10.70 1.13 -15.09
N ALA A 214 10.17 1.63 -13.98
CA ALA A 214 9.61 0.82 -12.90
C ALA A 214 8.44 -0.07 -13.37
N HIS A 215 7.55 0.43 -14.24
CA HIS A 215 6.40 -0.37 -14.70
C HIS A 215 6.76 -1.56 -15.60
N THR A 216 8.00 -1.61 -16.10
CA THR A 216 8.50 -2.75 -16.89
C THR A 216 8.96 -3.92 -16.01
N LEU A 217 9.19 -3.68 -14.71
CA LEU A 217 9.72 -4.68 -13.79
C LEU A 217 8.63 -5.62 -13.27
N GLU A 218 8.99 -6.91 -13.07
CA GLU A 218 8.00 -7.95 -12.75
C GLU A 218 7.27 -7.74 -11.41
N THR A 219 7.92 -7.08 -10.46
CA THR A 219 7.37 -6.82 -9.11
C THR A 219 6.73 -5.44 -8.99
N TYR A 220 6.55 -4.72 -10.10
CA TYR A 220 5.86 -3.43 -10.10
C TYR A 220 4.45 -3.56 -9.50
N GLY A 221 4.18 -2.75 -8.47
CA GLY A 221 2.89 -2.73 -7.77
C GLY A 221 2.58 -3.98 -6.93
N VAL A 222 3.55 -4.87 -6.68
CA VAL A 222 3.34 -6.07 -5.85
C VAL A 222 3.36 -5.70 -4.36
N ASP A 223 2.23 -5.89 -3.66
CA ASP A 223 2.19 -6.00 -2.19
C ASP A 223 2.08 -7.50 -1.83
N PRO A 224 3.20 -8.16 -1.48
CA PRO A 224 3.24 -9.61 -1.37
C PRO A 224 2.50 -10.12 -0.12
N HIS A 225 1.65 -11.13 -0.33
CA HIS A 225 0.97 -11.86 0.72
C HIS A 225 1.64 -13.23 0.92
N PRO A 226 2.30 -13.50 2.07
CA PRO A 226 2.93 -14.78 2.33
C PRO A 226 1.89 -15.88 2.54
N CYS A 227 2.07 -17.00 1.82
CA CYS A 227 1.22 -18.18 1.84
C CYS A 227 2.07 -19.45 1.65
N LYS A 228 1.43 -20.63 1.76
CA LYS A 228 2.01 -21.91 1.32
C LYS A 228 1.23 -22.46 0.14
N ASP A 229 1.89 -23.04 -0.86
CA ASP A 229 1.20 -23.78 -1.92
C ASP A 229 0.72 -25.16 -1.45
N SER A 230 0.22 -25.99 -2.37
CA SER A 230 -0.22 -27.36 -2.08
C SER A 230 0.91 -28.31 -1.68
N THR A 231 2.17 -27.96 -1.97
CA THR A 231 3.36 -28.73 -1.59
C THR A 231 3.92 -28.31 -0.23
N GLY A 232 3.38 -27.24 0.37
CA GLY A 232 3.86 -26.67 1.62
C GLY A 232 4.99 -25.64 1.43
N THR A 233 5.39 -25.36 0.18
CA THR A 233 6.44 -24.39 -0.15
C THR A 233 5.95 -22.98 0.12
N THR A 234 6.80 -22.14 0.72
CA THR A 234 6.49 -20.72 0.96
C THR A 234 6.41 -19.98 -0.36
N THR A 235 5.28 -19.31 -0.61
CA THR A 235 5.00 -18.54 -1.82
C THR A 235 4.48 -17.15 -1.47
N PHE A 236 4.75 -16.17 -2.31
CA PHE A 236 4.21 -14.82 -2.17
C PHE A 236 3.19 -14.55 -3.27
N LEU A 237 1.97 -14.22 -2.86
CA LEU A 237 0.89 -13.89 -3.78
C LEU A 237 0.81 -12.38 -3.96
N GLY A 238 0.55 -11.92 -5.17
CA GLY A 238 0.36 -10.50 -5.47
C GLY A 238 -0.81 -10.28 -6.42
N PHE A 239 -1.37 -9.07 -6.35
CA PHE A 239 -2.36 -8.58 -7.29
C PHE A 239 -1.81 -7.31 -7.91
N THR A 240 -1.65 -7.32 -9.22
CA THR A 240 -1.06 -6.22 -9.99
C THR A 240 -2.03 -5.75 -11.04
N ALA A 241 -1.70 -4.66 -11.73
CA ALA A 241 -2.43 -4.23 -12.91
C ALA A 241 -2.55 -5.38 -13.94
N ALA A 242 -1.45 -6.10 -14.21
CA ALA A 242 -1.44 -7.20 -15.18
C ALA A 242 -2.34 -8.39 -14.79
N GLY A 243 -2.44 -8.71 -13.49
CA GLY A 243 -3.17 -9.89 -13.03
C GLY A 243 -2.76 -10.39 -11.65
N PHE A 244 -3.21 -11.60 -11.36
CA PHE A 244 -2.77 -12.37 -10.19
C PHE A 244 -1.38 -12.97 -10.45
N VAL A 245 -0.45 -12.75 -9.53
CA VAL A 245 0.94 -13.22 -9.62
C VAL A 245 1.32 -14.06 -8.42
N VAL A 246 2.19 -15.04 -8.65
CA VAL A 246 2.73 -15.92 -7.62
C VAL A 246 4.25 -15.97 -7.76
N PHE A 247 4.95 -15.71 -6.66
CA PHE A 247 6.40 -15.76 -6.56
C PHE A 247 6.85 -16.85 -5.59
N GLN A 248 7.93 -17.55 -5.96
CA GLN A 248 8.71 -18.43 -5.09
C GLN A 248 10.14 -17.89 -5.09
N GLY A 249 10.62 -17.44 -3.93
CA GLY A 249 11.81 -16.60 -3.87
C GLY A 249 11.66 -15.37 -4.77
N ASN A 250 12.66 -15.13 -5.62
CA ASN A 250 12.69 -13.99 -6.55
C ASN A 250 12.11 -14.31 -7.95
N LYS A 251 11.55 -15.51 -8.15
CA LYS A 251 11.05 -15.95 -9.45
C LYS A 251 9.53 -15.94 -9.48
N ARG A 252 8.97 -15.27 -10.49
CA ARG A 252 7.54 -15.35 -10.80
C ARG A 252 7.23 -16.70 -11.44
N ILE A 253 6.43 -17.53 -10.76
CA ILE A 253 6.04 -18.86 -11.29
C ILE A 253 4.68 -18.85 -11.97
N HIS A 254 3.77 -17.95 -11.56
CA HIS A 254 2.47 -17.80 -12.21
C HIS A 254 2.15 -16.32 -12.46
N LEU A 255 1.55 -16.08 -13.62
CA LEU A 255 0.82 -14.87 -13.96
C LEU A 255 -0.49 -15.31 -14.61
N ILE A 256 -1.62 -15.01 -13.97
CA ILE A 256 -2.96 -15.21 -14.54
C ILE A 256 -3.56 -13.82 -14.75
N LYS A 257 -3.69 -13.42 -16.02
CA LYS A 257 -4.20 -12.09 -16.39
C LYS A 257 -5.67 -11.96 -15.97
N TRP A 258 -6.13 -10.74 -15.66
CA TRP A 258 -7.50 -10.52 -15.18
C TRP A 258 -8.62 -11.07 -16.08
N PRO A 259 -8.51 -11.02 -17.43
CA PRO A 259 -9.47 -11.69 -18.32
C PRO A 259 -9.59 -13.19 -18.03
N ASP A 260 -8.47 -13.85 -17.76
CA ASP A 260 -8.36 -15.29 -17.52
C ASP A 260 -8.68 -15.70 -16.08
N VAL A 261 -8.71 -14.76 -15.13
CA VAL A 261 -9.21 -15.02 -13.77
C VAL A 261 -10.74 -15.12 -13.81
N CYS A 262 -11.26 -16.34 -13.67
CA CYS A 262 -12.70 -16.62 -13.66
C CYS A 262 -13.32 -16.36 -12.29
N LYS A 263 -12.69 -16.84 -11.21
CA LYS A 263 -13.24 -16.75 -9.85
C LYS A 263 -12.17 -16.81 -8.77
N LEU A 264 -12.29 -15.93 -7.78
CA LEU A 264 -11.54 -15.98 -6.53
C LEU A 264 -12.45 -16.48 -5.41
N LYS A 265 -12.01 -17.48 -4.65
CA LYS A 265 -12.75 -18.04 -3.50
C LYS A 265 -11.83 -18.22 -2.31
N PHE A 266 -12.42 -18.34 -1.13
CA PHE A 266 -11.71 -18.83 0.04
C PHE A 266 -12.59 -19.77 0.86
N GLU A 267 -11.98 -20.73 1.54
CA GLU A 267 -12.62 -21.65 2.46
C GLU A 267 -11.66 -21.91 3.63
N GLY A 268 -12.08 -21.55 4.86
CA GLY A 268 -11.20 -21.62 6.03
C GLY A 268 -9.90 -20.83 5.80
N LYS A 269 -8.77 -21.54 5.79
CA LYS A 269 -7.43 -20.97 5.56
C LYS A 269 -6.97 -21.04 4.10
N THR A 270 -7.76 -21.64 3.22
CA THR A 270 -7.38 -21.93 1.83
C THR A 270 -7.99 -20.91 0.88
N PHE A 271 -7.15 -20.29 0.06
CA PHE A 271 -7.49 -19.37 -1.00
C PHE A 271 -7.39 -20.07 -2.35
N TYR A 272 -8.44 -19.95 -3.18
CA TYR A 272 -8.51 -20.58 -4.49
C TYR A 272 -8.58 -19.55 -5.60
N VAL A 273 -7.73 -19.72 -6.61
CA VAL A 273 -7.75 -18.96 -7.86
C VAL A 273 -8.15 -19.92 -8.98
N ILE A 274 -9.34 -19.70 -9.54
CA ILE A 274 -9.85 -20.45 -10.67
C ILE A 274 -9.74 -19.56 -11.90
N GLY A 275 -9.02 -20.03 -12.91
CA GLY A 275 -8.82 -19.31 -14.16
C GLY A 275 -8.39 -20.20 -15.30
N THR A 276 -7.90 -19.59 -16.36
CA THR A 276 -7.34 -20.28 -17.52
C THR A 276 -5.83 -20.01 -17.61
N GLN A 277 -5.02 -21.04 -17.80
CA GLN A 277 -3.58 -20.90 -18.04
C GLN A 277 -3.19 -21.84 -19.19
N LYS A 278 -2.53 -21.31 -20.23
CA LYS A 278 -2.18 -22.08 -21.45
C LYS A 278 -3.39 -22.82 -22.03
N GLU A 279 -4.52 -22.11 -22.16
CA GLU A 279 -5.81 -22.61 -22.68
C GLU A 279 -6.46 -23.75 -21.86
N LYS A 280 -5.88 -24.12 -20.71
CA LYS A 280 -6.45 -25.12 -19.81
C LYS A 280 -7.00 -24.47 -18.55
N LYS A 281 -8.09 -25.04 -18.03
CA LYS A 281 -8.63 -24.62 -16.74
C LYS A 281 -7.61 -24.92 -15.64
N ALA A 282 -7.22 -23.89 -14.91
CA ALA A 282 -6.31 -23.96 -13.78
C ALA A 282 -7.08 -23.67 -12.49
N MET A 283 -6.81 -24.46 -11.45
CA MET A 283 -7.29 -24.22 -10.10
C MET A 283 -6.08 -24.24 -9.16
N LEU A 284 -5.65 -23.06 -8.72
CA LEU A 284 -4.55 -22.92 -7.78
C LEU A 284 -5.12 -22.80 -6.36
N ALA A 285 -4.47 -23.46 -5.41
CA ALA A 285 -4.85 -23.45 -3.99
C ALA A 285 -3.66 -23.02 -3.13
N PHE A 286 -3.90 -22.07 -2.23
CA PHE A 286 -2.88 -21.51 -1.34
C PHE A 286 -3.38 -21.46 0.09
N HIS A 287 -2.53 -21.84 1.03
CA HIS A 287 -2.83 -21.91 2.46
C HIS A 287 -2.23 -20.71 3.18
N THR A 288 -3.08 -19.99 3.91
CA THR A 288 -2.68 -18.87 4.77
C THR A 288 -2.56 -19.32 6.23
N SER A 289 -1.95 -18.50 7.08
CA SER A 289 -1.78 -18.82 8.51
C SER A 289 -3.10 -18.88 9.28
N THR A 290 -4.05 -17.99 8.94
CA THR A 290 -5.33 -17.83 9.64
C THR A 290 -6.50 -17.61 8.65
N PRO A 291 -7.74 -17.96 9.03
CA PRO A 291 -8.90 -17.67 8.19
C PRO A 291 -9.13 -16.18 7.95
N ALA A 292 -8.73 -15.33 8.92
CA ALA A 292 -8.78 -13.88 8.79
C ALA A 292 -7.82 -13.37 7.69
N ALA A 293 -6.58 -13.89 7.66
CA ALA A 293 -5.62 -13.57 6.61
C ALA A 293 -6.13 -14.03 5.22
N CYS A 294 -6.73 -15.23 5.14
CA CYS A 294 -7.33 -15.74 3.90
C CYS A 294 -8.46 -14.84 3.39
N LYS A 295 -9.38 -14.43 4.28
CA LYS A 295 -10.47 -13.52 3.94
C LYS A 295 -9.95 -12.15 3.49
N HIS A 296 -8.91 -11.64 4.15
CA HIS A 296 -8.25 -10.40 3.77
C HIS A 296 -7.63 -10.49 2.36
N LEU A 297 -6.85 -11.55 2.10
CA LEU A 297 -6.27 -11.84 0.79
C LEU A 297 -7.34 -11.90 -0.31
N TRP A 298 -8.43 -12.63 -0.06
CA TRP A 298 -9.55 -12.72 -0.98
C TRP A 298 -10.18 -11.34 -1.26
N LYS A 299 -10.38 -10.53 -0.22
CA LYS A 299 -10.90 -9.17 -0.37
C LYS A 299 -9.99 -8.32 -1.24
N CYS A 300 -8.67 -8.34 -1.00
CA CYS A 300 -7.70 -7.64 -1.84
C CYS A 300 -7.78 -8.11 -3.30
N GLY A 301 -7.88 -9.42 -3.54
CA GLY A 301 -7.99 -9.97 -4.89
C GLY A 301 -9.26 -9.55 -5.61
N VAL A 302 -10.42 -9.57 -4.93
CA VAL A 302 -11.69 -9.13 -5.52
C VAL A 302 -11.69 -7.63 -5.81
N GLU A 303 -11.13 -6.80 -4.92
CA GLU A 303 -11.00 -5.37 -5.14
C GLU A 303 -10.10 -5.04 -6.33
N ASN A 304 -8.95 -5.71 -6.45
CA ASN A 304 -8.04 -5.54 -7.59
C ASN A 304 -8.66 -6.03 -8.90
N GLN A 305 -9.29 -7.21 -8.89
CA GLN A 305 -10.01 -7.71 -10.06
C GLN A 305 -11.10 -6.71 -10.46
N ALA A 306 -11.82 -6.15 -9.49
CA ALA A 306 -12.88 -5.19 -9.77
C ALA A 306 -12.34 -3.91 -10.43
N PHE A 307 -11.22 -3.39 -9.92
CA PHE A 307 -10.57 -2.18 -10.43
C PHE A 307 -10.01 -2.36 -11.86
N TYR A 308 -9.25 -3.44 -12.10
CA TYR A 308 -8.55 -3.62 -13.37
C TYR A 308 -9.38 -4.30 -14.47
N LYS A 309 -10.35 -5.15 -14.09
CA LYS A 309 -11.17 -5.87 -15.08
C LYS A 309 -12.35 -5.05 -15.59
N TYR A 310 -12.90 -4.15 -14.77
CA TYR A 310 -14.13 -3.44 -15.10
C TYR A 310 -13.88 -1.94 -15.27
N ALA A 311 -14.12 -1.44 -16.47
CA ALA A 311 -13.99 -0.01 -16.78
C ALA A 311 -15.06 0.85 -16.08
N LYS A 312 -16.17 0.25 -15.63
CA LYS A 312 -17.25 0.93 -14.91
C LYS A 312 -17.70 0.10 -13.72
N SER A 313 -17.95 0.78 -12.59
CA SER A 313 -18.50 0.15 -11.37
C SER A 313 -19.82 -0.60 -11.60
N SER A 314 -20.59 -0.21 -12.62
CA SER A 314 -21.84 -0.87 -13.02
C SER A 314 -21.65 -2.25 -13.64
N GLN A 315 -20.43 -2.58 -14.09
CA GLN A 315 -20.10 -3.88 -14.69
C GLN A 315 -19.70 -4.93 -13.63
N ILE A 316 -19.50 -4.50 -12.37
CA ILE A 316 -19.20 -5.40 -11.26
C ILE A 316 -20.47 -6.20 -10.93
N LYS A 317 -20.54 -7.45 -11.38
CA LYS A 317 -21.58 -8.40 -10.94
C LYS A 317 -21.33 -8.71 -9.46
N THR A 318 -22.19 -8.22 -8.56
CA THR A 318 -22.16 -8.60 -7.15
C THR A 318 -22.39 -10.12 -7.05
N VAL A 319 -21.32 -10.88 -6.81
CA VAL A 319 -21.45 -12.32 -6.58
C VAL A 319 -22.02 -12.51 -5.19
N SER A 320 -23.36 -12.51 -5.09
CA SER A 320 -24.08 -13.07 -3.97
C SER A 320 -23.80 -14.57 -3.95
N SER A 321 -22.95 -15.04 -3.03
CA SER A 321 -22.93 -16.45 -2.69
C SER A 321 -24.19 -16.75 -1.88
N SER A 322 -25.22 -17.22 -2.57
CA SER A 322 -26.51 -17.59 -2.01
C SER A 322 -26.38 -18.62 -0.88
N LYS A 323 -27.22 -18.45 0.15
CA LYS A 323 -27.51 -19.36 1.28
C LYS A 323 -26.42 -19.47 2.36
N ILE A 324 -26.41 -18.49 3.26
CA ILE A 324 -26.33 -18.61 4.73
C ILE A 324 -26.44 -17.18 5.27
N PHE A 325 -27.20 -16.98 6.35
CA PHE A 325 -27.46 -15.70 7.00
C PHE A 325 -26.18 -15.00 7.48
N PHE A 326 -25.48 -14.28 6.60
CA PHE A 326 -24.41 -13.37 6.97
C PHE A 326 -24.96 -11.97 7.17
N LYS A 327 -25.07 -11.56 8.43
CA LYS A 327 -25.20 -10.16 8.86
C LYS A 327 -23.84 -9.47 8.59
N GLY A 328 -23.50 -9.27 7.33
CA GLY A 328 -22.19 -8.77 6.88
C GLY A 328 -22.30 -7.97 5.59
N SER A 329 -21.57 -6.86 5.54
CA SER A 329 -21.56 -5.78 4.54
C SER A 329 -21.87 -6.19 3.09
N ARG A 330 -22.99 -5.67 2.57
CA ARG A 330 -23.22 -5.53 1.12
C ARG A 330 -22.28 -4.46 0.60
N PHE A 331 -21.27 -4.85 -0.17
CA PHE A 331 -20.36 -3.91 -0.81
C PHE A 331 -21.03 -3.34 -2.06
N ARG A 332 -21.41 -2.06 -1.99
CA ARG A 332 -21.66 -1.23 -3.17
C ARG A 332 -20.45 -0.33 -3.33
N TYR A 333 -19.60 -0.63 -4.30
CA TYR A 333 -18.62 0.34 -4.78
C TYR A 333 -19.32 1.22 -5.82
N ARG A 334 -19.10 2.53 -5.74
CA ARG A 334 -19.53 3.49 -6.75
C ARG A 334 -18.26 4.20 -7.22
N TRP A 335 -17.57 3.60 -8.18
CA TRP A 335 -16.49 4.27 -8.90
C TRP A 335 -17.10 5.11 -10.01
N VAL A 336 -16.73 6.40 -10.07
CA VAL A 336 -17.13 7.28 -11.17
C VAL A 336 -16.10 7.10 -12.28
N PRO A 337 -16.50 6.70 -13.50
CA PRO A 337 -15.54 6.57 -14.59
C PRO A 337 -14.92 7.92 -14.95
N ILE A 338 -13.65 7.92 -15.34
CA ILE A 338 -13.00 9.05 -16.00
C ILE A 338 -13.63 9.20 -17.39
N SER A 339 -14.70 9.98 -17.45
CA SER A 339 -15.20 10.62 -18.66
C SER A 339 -15.59 12.03 -18.28
N VAL A 340 -14.61 12.95 -18.32
CA VAL A 340 -14.90 14.38 -18.20
C VAL A 340 -14.96 14.95 -19.62
N PRO A 341 -16.06 15.60 -20.03
CA PRO A 341 -16.15 16.25 -21.33
C PRO A 341 -15.17 17.42 -21.40
N MET A 342 -14.58 17.66 -22.58
CA MET A 342 -13.94 18.94 -22.87
C MET A 342 -14.98 20.05 -22.70
N MET A 343 -14.76 20.96 -21.75
CA MET A 343 -15.38 22.28 -21.76
C MET A 343 -14.32 23.34 -21.45
N GLY A 344 -14.05 24.15 -22.48
CA GLY A 344 -14.05 25.62 -22.38
C GLY A 344 -12.98 26.30 -21.54
N LEU A 345 -12.05 26.92 -22.25
CA LEU A 345 -11.18 28.03 -21.82
C LEU A 345 -11.85 29.03 -20.85
N GLY A 346 -11.13 29.39 -19.79
CA GLY A 346 -11.40 30.57 -18.96
C GLY A 346 -10.16 30.93 -18.14
N ARG A 347 -9.52 32.05 -18.48
CA ARG A 347 -8.30 32.58 -17.85
C ARG A 347 -8.53 33.00 -16.38
N GLY A 348 -7.55 32.71 -15.52
CA GLY A 348 -7.38 33.25 -14.16
C GLY A 348 -5.91 33.10 -13.71
N PRO A 349 -5.38 33.96 -12.83
CA PRO A 349 -3.98 34.42 -12.85
C PRO A 349 -2.97 33.44 -12.21
N PRO A 350 -1.65 33.63 -12.44
CA PRO A 350 -0.62 32.70 -12.00
C PRO A 350 -0.35 32.86 -10.50
N PHE A 351 -0.40 31.76 -9.75
CA PHE A 351 0.19 31.72 -8.42
C PHE A 351 1.67 31.36 -8.56
N LEU A 352 2.50 32.33 -8.15
CA LEU A 352 3.93 32.20 -7.96
C LEU A 352 4.21 31.12 -6.91
N LEU A 353 4.94 30.08 -7.29
CA LEU A 353 5.66 29.22 -6.36
C LEU A 353 7.00 29.89 -6.05
N GLU A 354 7.15 30.45 -4.85
CA GLU A 354 8.48 30.72 -4.31
C GLU A 354 9.11 29.41 -3.78
N PRO A 355 10.42 29.22 -3.96
CA PRO A 355 11.12 28.05 -3.46
C PRO A 355 11.27 28.14 -1.94
N CYS A 356 10.77 27.13 -1.21
CA CYS A 356 11.11 26.96 0.20
C CYS A 356 12.57 26.52 0.32
N ILE A 357 13.38 27.44 0.82
CA ILE A 357 14.76 27.24 1.27
C ILE A 357 14.78 26.13 2.33
N VAL A 358 15.59 25.11 2.08
CA VAL A 358 15.91 24.03 3.02
C VAL A 358 16.75 24.61 4.16
N ASN A 359 16.16 24.77 5.34
CA ASN A 359 16.93 24.99 6.56
C ASN A 359 17.14 23.66 7.29
N GLN A 360 18.43 23.33 7.47
CA GLN A 360 18.94 22.27 8.32
C GLN A 360 18.31 22.35 9.72
N CYS A 361 17.63 21.27 10.12
CA CYS A 361 17.30 21.00 11.50
C CYS A 361 17.67 19.56 11.84
N THR A 362 18.84 19.41 12.45
CA THR A 362 19.22 18.26 13.28
C THR A 362 18.15 18.03 14.34
N LEU A 363 17.44 16.89 14.29
CA LEU A 363 16.58 16.45 15.38
C LEU A 363 16.69 14.93 15.60
N ALA A 364 17.35 14.65 16.72
CA ALA A 364 17.35 13.47 17.57
C ALA A 364 16.51 12.25 17.12
N CYS A 365 17.21 11.15 16.94
CA CYS A 365 16.69 9.79 16.84
C CYS A 365 15.76 9.44 18.00
N ILE A 366 14.52 9.10 17.68
CA ILE A 366 13.66 8.25 18.52
C ILE A 366 13.72 6.86 17.89
N PRO A 367 14.07 5.78 18.63
CA PRO A 367 14.19 4.46 18.07
C PRO A 367 12.80 3.90 17.77
N VAL A 368 12.33 4.07 16.52
CA VAL A 368 11.22 3.28 16.01
C VAL A 368 11.75 1.88 15.79
N LEU A 369 11.19 0.89 16.49
CA LEU A 369 11.41 -0.53 16.20
C LEU A 369 11.04 -0.82 14.74
N VAL A 370 12.03 -0.71 13.86
CA VAL A 370 12.03 -1.30 12.53
C VAL A 370 12.17 -2.81 12.74
N LEU A 371 11.03 -3.50 12.81
CA LEU A 371 11.09 -4.96 12.67
C LEU A 371 11.54 -5.27 11.23
N PRO A 372 12.57 -6.11 11.05
CA PRO A 372 13.26 -6.18 9.78
C PRO A 372 12.41 -6.91 8.74
N PHE A 373 12.14 -6.24 7.61
CA PHE A 373 11.91 -6.92 6.33
C PHE A 373 13.14 -7.74 5.88
N HIS A 374 14.27 -7.61 6.60
CA HIS A 374 15.52 -8.35 6.37
C HIS A 374 15.39 -9.87 6.55
N SER A 375 14.47 -10.38 7.39
CA SER A 375 14.38 -11.83 7.65
C SER A 375 13.66 -12.64 6.57
N ILE A 376 12.92 -12.01 5.65
CA ILE A 376 12.27 -12.74 4.54
C ILE A 376 13.23 -12.89 3.34
N TYR A 377 14.13 -11.91 3.13
CA TYR A 377 15.11 -11.98 2.05
C TYR A 377 16.43 -12.68 2.44
N LEU A 378 16.77 -12.77 3.74
CA LEU A 378 17.93 -13.56 4.19
C LEU A 378 17.73 -15.08 4.06
N LEU A 379 16.49 -15.57 4.07
CA LEU A 379 16.21 -17.01 3.91
C LEU A 379 16.27 -17.51 2.45
N CYS A 380 16.37 -16.62 1.45
CA CYS A 380 16.55 -17.00 0.04
C CYS A 380 17.97 -16.70 -0.50
N SER A 381 18.88 -16.17 0.32
CA SER A 381 20.27 -15.88 -0.08
C SER A 381 21.31 -16.85 0.48
N GLN A 382 20.89 -17.91 1.17
CA GLN A 382 21.79 -19.00 1.59
C GLN A 382 21.28 -20.35 1.04
N GLY A 383 21.63 -20.62 -0.21
CA GLY A 383 21.75 -21.98 -0.73
C GLY A 383 23.22 -22.41 -0.71
N PRO A 384 23.54 -23.69 -0.56
CA PRO A 384 24.89 -24.15 -0.24
C PRO A 384 25.86 -23.86 -1.39
N SER A 385 26.93 -23.13 -1.08
CA SER A 385 28.13 -23.15 -1.89
C SER A 385 28.71 -24.56 -1.83
N ASN A 386 28.56 -25.32 -2.91
CA ASN A 386 29.37 -26.51 -3.15
C ASN A 386 30.84 -26.06 -3.20
N SER A 387 31.53 -26.22 -2.08
CA SER A 387 32.98 -26.22 -2.03
C SER A 387 33.42 -27.51 -2.70
N ILE A 388 33.92 -27.39 -3.92
CA ILE A 388 34.67 -28.45 -4.58
C ILE A 388 35.94 -28.64 -3.75
N VAL A 389 35.95 -29.69 -2.91
CA VAL A 389 37.16 -30.21 -2.30
C VAL A 389 37.93 -30.91 -3.42
N VAL A 390 38.95 -30.26 -3.94
CA VAL A 390 39.98 -30.93 -4.74
C VAL A 390 40.83 -31.73 -3.76
N SER A 391 40.47 -33.00 -3.57
CA SER A 391 41.35 -33.98 -2.94
C SER A 391 42.36 -34.45 -3.98
N SER A 392 43.62 -34.04 -3.83
CA SER A 392 44.76 -34.63 -4.51
C SER A 392 44.96 -36.07 -4.00
N GLN A 393 44.62 -37.06 -4.82
CA GLN A 393 45.12 -38.42 -4.67
C GLN A 393 46.23 -38.64 -5.70
N GLY A 394 47.38 -39.06 -5.19
CA GLY A 394 48.64 -39.16 -5.91
C GLY A 394 48.64 -40.22 -7.00
N GLY A 395 49.29 -39.85 -8.11
CA GLY A 395 49.85 -40.80 -9.06
C GLY A 395 51.14 -41.38 -8.47
N ARG A 396 51.20 -42.72 -8.45
CA ARG A 396 52.44 -43.49 -8.41
C ARG A 396 53.06 -43.43 -9.80
N GLU A 397 54.33 -43.07 -9.89
CA GLU A 397 55.19 -43.46 -11.01
C GLU A 397 56.36 -44.24 -10.44
N ASP A 398 56.56 -45.42 -11.04
CA ASP A 398 57.65 -46.35 -10.83
C ASP A 398 58.97 -45.80 -11.36
N ALA A 399 60.06 -46.00 -10.62
CA ALA A 399 61.37 -46.38 -11.15
C ALA A 399 62.33 -46.70 -9.98
N ASP A 400 62.65 -47.99 -9.83
CA ASP A 400 63.91 -48.48 -9.25
C ASP A 400 64.87 -48.81 -10.41
N PRO A 401 66.19 -49.02 -10.20
CA PRO A 401 66.96 -48.87 -8.96
C PRO A 401 68.05 -47.80 -8.99
#